data_AF-A0A7S2DHW6-F1
#
_entry.id   AF-A0A7S2DHW6-F1
#
_cell.length_a   1.000
_cell.length_b   1.000
_cell.length_c   1.000
_cell.angle_alpha   90.00
_cell.angle_beta   90.00
_cell.angle_gamma   90.00
#
_symmetry.space_group_name_H-M   'P 1'
#
loop_
_entity.id
_entity.type
_entity.pdbx_description
1 polymer ?
#
loop_
_entity_poly.entity_id
_entity_poly.type
_entity_poly.pdbx_seq_one_letter_code
_entity_poly.pdbx_strand_id
1 'polypeptide(L)'
;SDIDLSWGVPRWNCSLQLVEAIPSWRVFVFGGTADVNGEGRTGGIFDNRIGVLDLGEHFRWDDPKLEMKLEDARPCPREHSAIGYDPEESRLILFGGWANKWLDDVWQINVSSIVGPPYAIAKVEPPLGPVTGAMKVLVYGVGF
;
A
#
# COMPACT_ATOMS: atom_id res chain seq x y z
N SER A 1 18.70 -17.63 1.07
CA SER A 1 18.48 -17.61 -0.39
C SER A 1 17.95 -16.23 -0.72
N ASP A 2 18.62 -15.54 -1.62
CA ASP A 2 18.80 -14.09 -1.60
C ASP A 2 17.50 -13.29 -1.70
N ILE A 3 17.31 -12.36 -0.76
CA ILE A 3 16.19 -11.42 -0.74
C ILE A 3 16.55 -10.24 -1.66
N ASP A 4 16.76 -10.55 -2.94
CA ASP A 4 16.96 -9.53 -3.96
C ASP A 4 15.60 -8.95 -4.37
N LEU A 5 14.90 -8.39 -3.37
CA LEU A 5 13.54 -7.87 -3.50
C LEU A 5 13.59 -6.39 -3.88
N SER A 6 13.96 -6.12 -5.12
CA SER A 6 14.01 -4.75 -5.63
C SER A 6 12.61 -4.28 -6.07
N TRP A 7 12.17 -3.14 -5.54
CA TRP A 7 10.98 -2.43 -6.04
C TRP A 7 11.26 -1.68 -7.35
N GLY A 8 12.54 -1.53 -7.70
CA GLY A 8 13.02 -0.79 -8.86
C GLY A 8 14.25 0.02 -8.51
N VAL A 9 14.25 1.28 -8.94
CA VAL A 9 15.39 2.19 -8.80
C VAL A 9 15.68 2.50 -7.32
N PRO A 10 16.97 2.55 -6.91
CA PRO A 10 17.36 2.98 -5.57
C PRO A 10 16.75 4.34 -5.20
N ARG A 11 16.22 4.42 -3.98
CA ARG A 11 15.49 5.58 -3.49
C ARG A 11 15.82 5.87 -2.03
N TRP A 12 15.80 7.15 -1.66
CA TRP A 12 15.98 7.61 -0.28
C TRP A 12 14.93 8.65 0.09
N ASN A 13 14.84 8.97 1.39
CA ASN A 13 13.93 9.97 1.95
C ASN A 13 12.44 9.73 1.65
N CYS A 14 12.07 8.48 1.36
CA CYS A 14 10.68 8.07 1.23
C CYS A 14 9.98 7.99 2.59
N SER A 15 8.67 8.11 2.56
CA SER A 15 7.80 7.96 3.73
C SER A 15 7.24 6.54 3.74
N LEU A 16 7.18 5.91 4.91
CA LEU A 16 6.67 4.55 5.05
C LEU A 16 5.54 4.51 6.08
N GLN A 17 4.48 3.77 5.76
CA GLN A 17 3.38 3.48 6.68
C GLN A 17 3.08 1.98 6.67
N LEU A 18 3.12 1.36 7.83
CA LEU A 18 2.68 -0.01 8.03
C LEU A 18 1.17 -0.02 8.25
N VAL A 19 0.45 -0.88 7.52
CA VAL A 19 -1.00 -1.00 7.56
C VAL A 19 -1.38 -2.47 7.71
N GLU A 20 -2.27 -2.74 8.64
CA GLU A 20 -2.91 -4.05 8.76
C GLU A 20 -3.90 -4.21 7.61
N ALA A 21 -3.68 -5.24 6.80
CA ALA A 21 -4.58 -5.63 5.73
C ALA A 21 -4.80 -7.12 5.82
N ILE A 22 -5.99 -7.59 5.45
CA ILE A 22 -6.26 -9.03 5.44
C ILE A 22 -5.92 -9.56 4.04
N PRO A 23 -5.18 -10.69 3.91
CA PRO A 23 -4.74 -11.61 4.96
C PRO A 23 -3.38 -11.30 5.60
N SER A 24 -2.64 -10.31 5.10
CA SER A 24 -1.26 -10.00 5.50
C SER A 24 -1.01 -8.50 5.60
N TRP A 25 -0.12 -8.12 6.51
CA TRP A 25 0.32 -6.75 6.70
C TRP A 25 0.95 -6.18 5.43
N ARG A 26 0.71 -4.90 5.16
CA ARG A 26 1.20 -4.19 3.98
C ARG A 26 1.99 -2.95 4.40
N VAL A 27 3.15 -2.72 3.79
CA VAL A 27 3.92 -1.48 3.96
C VAL A 27 3.71 -0.61 2.74
N PHE A 28 3.14 0.57 2.95
CA PHE A 28 3.02 1.60 1.94
C PHE A 28 4.26 2.47 1.95
N VAL A 29 4.85 2.68 0.77
CA VAL A 29 6.01 3.55 0.57
C VAL A 29 5.61 4.66 -0.38
N PHE A 30 5.71 5.91 0.06
CA PHE A 30 5.35 7.07 -0.74
C PHE A 30 6.56 7.96 -1.02
N GLY A 31 6.61 8.48 -2.26
CA GLY A 31 7.48 9.58 -2.64
C GLY A 31 8.96 9.24 -2.47
N GLY A 32 9.76 10.21 -2.11
CA GLY A 32 11.22 10.11 -1.99
C GLY A 32 11.94 10.56 -3.25
N THR A 33 13.27 10.45 -3.20
CA THR A 33 14.16 10.81 -4.31
C THR A 33 14.80 9.56 -4.88
N ALA A 34 14.61 9.33 -6.18
CA ALA A 34 15.07 8.13 -6.88
C ALA A 34 16.25 8.45 -7.82
N ASP A 35 17.21 7.53 -7.89
CA ASP A 35 18.36 7.62 -8.80
C ASP A 35 18.03 7.11 -10.21
N VAL A 36 17.14 7.80 -10.90
CA VAL A 36 16.63 7.36 -12.22
C VAL A 36 17.75 7.29 -13.27
N ASN A 37 18.77 8.14 -13.16
CA ASN A 37 19.84 8.27 -14.14
C ASN A 37 21.12 7.50 -13.76
N GLY A 38 21.18 6.87 -12.58
CA GLY A 38 22.39 6.18 -12.10
C GLY A 38 23.52 7.13 -11.69
N GLU A 39 23.18 8.37 -11.37
CA GLU A 39 24.11 9.44 -10.96
C GLU A 39 24.27 9.50 -9.43
N GLY A 40 23.69 8.54 -8.71
CA GLY A 40 23.65 8.50 -7.26
C GLY A 40 22.81 9.63 -6.68
N ARG A 41 23.19 10.10 -5.50
CA ARG A 41 22.40 11.10 -4.75
C ARG A 41 22.35 12.48 -5.40
N THR A 42 23.31 12.82 -6.24
CA THR A 42 23.47 14.17 -6.81
C THR A 42 22.45 14.44 -7.92
N GLY A 43 22.07 13.42 -8.69
CA GLY A 43 21.09 13.51 -9.79
C GLY A 43 19.70 12.96 -9.44
N GLY A 44 19.37 12.91 -8.15
CA GLY A 44 18.12 12.34 -7.67
C GLY A 44 16.88 13.10 -8.17
N ILE A 45 15.89 12.36 -8.65
CA ILE A 45 14.61 12.90 -9.12
C ILE A 45 13.52 12.59 -8.10
N PHE A 46 12.75 13.60 -7.69
CA PHE A 46 11.60 13.38 -6.82
C PHE A 46 10.58 12.47 -7.51
N ASP A 47 10.06 11.52 -6.75
CA ASP A 47 9.05 10.56 -7.20
C ASP A 47 7.73 10.80 -6.44
N ASN A 48 6.59 10.44 -7.03
CA ASN A 48 5.28 10.42 -6.38
C ASN A 48 4.61 9.04 -6.42
N ARG A 49 5.32 8.01 -6.91
CA ARG A 49 4.81 6.64 -6.92
C ARG A 49 4.64 6.08 -5.51
N ILE A 50 3.59 5.27 -5.36
CA ILE A 50 3.30 4.50 -4.16
C ILE A 50 3.71 3.07 -4.40
N GLY A 51 4.53 2.52 -3.52
CA GLY A 51 4.86 1.09 -3.50
C GLY A 51 4.11 0.41 -2.38
N VAL A 52 3.68 -0.83 -2.61
CA VAL A 52 3.14 -1.68 -1.55
C VAL A 52 4.02 -2.91 -1.43
N LEU A 53 4.57 -3.12 -0.25
CA LEU A 53 5.24 -4.37 0.10
C LEU A 53 4.26 -5.23 0.89
N ASP A 54 3.90 -6.38 0.31
CA ASP A 54 3.09 -7.40 0.98
C ASP A 54 4.00 -8.24 1.88
N LEU A 55 3.68 -8.29 3.18
CA LEU A 55 4.43 -9.04 4.20
C LEU A 55 3.81 -10.42 4.49
N GLY A 56 3.12 -11.02 3.52
CA GLY A 56 2.60 -12.38 3.61
C GLY A 56 3.70 -13.45 3.67
N GLU A 57 3.35 -14.70 3.34
CA GLU A 57 4.27 -15.84 3.35
C GLU A 57 5.48 -15.64 2.43
N HIS A 58 5.28 -14.92 1.32
CA HIS A 58 6.32 -14.48 0.41
C HIS A 58 6.28 -12.97 0.27
N PHE A 59 7.39 -12.31 0.62
CA PHE A 59 7.49 -10.87 0.44
C PHE A 59 7.49 -10.54 -1.04
N ARG A 60 6.64 -9.58 -1.43
CA ARG A 60 6.55 -9.11 -2.81
C ARG A 60 6.23 -7.63 -2.86
N TRP A 61 6.82 -6.96 -3.84
CA TRP A 61 6.43 -5.61 -4.20
C TRP A 61 5.27 -5.67 -5.20
N ASP A 62 4.21 -4.95 -4.87
CA ASP A 62 3.08 -4.68 -5.75
C ASP A 62 3.11 -3.19 -6.15
N ASP A 63 2.76 -2.92 -7.41
CA ASP A 63 2.51 -1.57 -7.90
C ASP A 63 0.99 -1.33 -7.89
N PRO A 64 0.46 -0.69 -6.84
CA PRO A 64 -0.97 -0.54 -6.66
C PRO A 64 -1.56 0.35 -7.75
N LYS A 65 -2.55 -0.17 -8.48
CA LYS A 65 -3.43 0.68 -9.28
C LYS A 65 -4.36 1.42 -8.34
N LEU A 66 -3.94 2.60 -7.91
CA LEU A 66 -4.81 3.50 -7.15
C LEU A 66 -6.04 3.83 -8.01
N GLU A 67 -7.21 3.83 -7.37
CA GLU A 67 -8.46 4.30 -7.98
C GLU A 67 -8.44 5.84 -8.09
N MET A 68 -7.52 6.36 -8.89
CA MET A 68 -7.43 7.77 -9.24
C MET A 68 -7.83 7.90 -10.71
N LYS A 69 -8.88 8.65 -10.99
CA LYS A 69 -9.24 9.03 -12.36
C LYS A 69 -8.11 9.86 -12.94
N LEU A 70 -7.99 9.88 -14.27
CA LEU A 70 -6.94 10.61 -14.97
C LEU A 70 -7.00 12.13 -14.69
N GLU A 71 -8.18 12.61 -14.33
CA GLU A 71 -8.54 13.99 -14.02
C GLU A 71 -8.44 14.33 -12.51
N ASP A 72 -8.18 13.33 -11.65
CA ASP A 72 -7.99 13.58 -10.22
C ASP A 72 -6.62 14.18 -9.95
N ALA A 73 -6.60 15.24 -9.13
CA ALA A 73 -5.37 15.87 -8.68
C ALA A 73 -4.49 14.86 -7.92
N ARG A 74 -3.19 14.86 -8.21
CA ARG A 74 -2.20 13.99 -7.55
C ARG A 74 -1.22 14.81 -6.73
N PRO A 75 -0.69 14.26 -5.62
CA PRO A 75 0.41 14.89 -4.93
C PRO A 75 1.59 15.05 -5.88
N CYS A 76 2.19 16.24 -5.88
CA CYS A 76 3.43 16.45 -6.59
C CYS A 76 4.52 15.52 -6.03
N PRO A 77 5.50 15.11 -6.86
CA PRO A 77 6.68 14.40 -6.40
C PRO A 77 7.39 15.16 -5.28
N ARG A 78 7.72 14.45 -4.19
CA ARG A 78 8.26 15.04 -2.96
C ARG A 78 8.99 14.00 -2.13
N GLU A 79 9.91 14.45 -1.29
CA GLU A 79 10.59 13.65 -0.27
C GLU A 79 10.28 14.16 1.15
N HIS A 80 10.67 13.42 2.19
CA HIS A 80 10.51 13.84 3.60
C HIS A 80 9.07 14.20 4.00
N SER A 81 8.07 13.67 3.30
CA SER A 81 6.68 13.84 3.70
C SER A 81 6.36 13.05 4.98
N ALA A 82 5.35 13.50 5.73
CA ALA A 82 4.76 12.68 6.78
C ALA A 82 3.60 11.88 6.18
N ILE A 83 3.48 10.60 6.56
CA ILE A 83 2.38 9.73 6.15
C ILE A 83 1.71 9.15 7.39
N GLY A 84 0.39 9.03 7.35
CA GLY A 84 -0.43 8.36 8.35
C GLY A 84 -1.51 7.53 7.68
N TYR A 85 -2.11 6.60 8.42
CA TYR A 85 -3.21 5.77 7.94
C TYR A 85 -4.44 5.96 8.82
N ASP A 86 -5.59 6.17 8.17
CA ASP A 86 -6.90 6.19 8.79
C ASP A 86 -7.59 4.84 8.54
N PRO A 87 -7.79 4.01 9.58
CA PRO A 87 -8.42 2.70 9.47
C PRO A 87 -9.94 2.76 9.29
N GLU A 88 -10.61 3.87 9.65
CA GLU A 88 -12.07 3.98 9.55
C GLU A 88 -12.51 4.12 8.07
N GLU A 89 -11.75 4.91 7.32
CA GLU A 89 -12.03 5.22 5.91
C GLU A 89 -11.10 4.47 4.93
N SER A 90 -10.14 3.70 5.45
CA SER A 90 -9.08 3.03 4.67
C SER A 90 -8.32 3.99 3.75
N ARG A 91 -7.85 5.12 4.31
CA ARG A 91 -7.14 6.17 3.57
C ARG A 91 -5.75 6.41 4.13
N LEU A 92 -4.80 6.68 3.24
CA LEU A 92 -3.50 7.24 3.61
C LEU A 92 -3.60 8.76 3.61
N ILE A 93 -3.11 9.37 4.67
CA ILE A 93 -3.01 10.82 4.83
C ILE A 93 -1.54 11.18 4.62
N LEU A 94 -1.28 12.06 3.67
CA LEU A 94 0.05 12.58 3.36
C LEU A 94 0.08 14.06 3.71
N PHE A 95 1.08 14.48 4.48
CA PHE A 95 1.25 15.86 4.92
C PHE A 95 2.61 16.41 4.51
N GLY A 96 2.58 17.57 3.86
CA GLY A 96 3.75 18.36 3.52
C GLY A 96 4.81 17.59 2.74
N GLY A 97 6.07 17.82 3.11
CA GLY A 97 7.27 17.29 2.45
C GLY A 97 8.07 18.38 1.75
N TRP A 98 9.12 17.95 1.05
CA TRP A 98 10.06 18.80 0.34
C TRP A 98 10.00 18.52 -1.17
N ALA A 99 9.79 19.56 -1.95
CA ALA A 99 9.83 19.53 -3.41
C ALA A 99 10.34 20.89 -3.95
N ASN A 100 11.65 21.16 -3.79
CA ASN A 100 12.30 22.47 -4.02
C ASN A 100 11.79 23.63 -3.13
N LYS A 101 10.75 23.37 -2.33
CA LYS A 101 10.23 24.19 -1.25
C LYS A 101 9.56 23.27 -0.24
N TRP A 102 9.41 23.73 0.99
CA TRP A 102 8.55 23.06 1.95
C TRP A 102 7.09 23.20 1.51
N LEU A 103 6.38 22.08 1.54
CA LEU A 103 4.97 22.00 1.22
C LEU A 103 4.16 22.00 2.52
N ASP A 104 3.01 22.66 2.48
CA ASP A 104 2.03 22.80 3.56
C ASP A 104 0.67 22.20 3.18
N ASP A 105 0.64 21.37 2.15
CA ASP A 105 -0.55 20.70 1.62
C ASP A 105 -0.83 19.37 2.34
N VAL A 106 -2.09 18.94 2.25
CA VAL A 106 -2.57 17.65 2.77
C VAL A 106 -3.25 16.89 1.66
N TRP A 107 -2.87 15.62 1.50
CA TRP A 107 -3.49 14.72 0.53
C TRP A 107 -4.09 13.51 1.24
N GLN A 108 -5.23 13.06 0.74
CA GLN A 108 -5.84 11.80 1.12
C GLN A 108 -5.82 10.87 -0.08
N ILE A 109 -5.37 9.65 0.15
CA ILE A 109 -5.21 8.63 -0.88
C ILE A 109 -6.05 7.43 -0.45
N ASN A 110 -7.08 7.13 -1.22
CA ASN A 110 -7.92 5.98 -0.96
C ASN A 110 -7.15 4.69 -1.26
N VAL A 111 -7.04 3.82 -0.26
CA VAL A 111 -6.36 2.51 -0.36
C VAL A 111 -7.27 1.36 0.04
N SER A 112 -8.59 1.58 0.08
CA SER A 112 -9.58 0.58 0.49
C SER A 112 -9.53 -0.68 -0.36
N SER A 113 -9.27 -0.56 -1.66
CA SER A 113 -9.14 -1.70 -2.58
C SER A 113 -7.90 -2.56 -2.31
N ILE A 114 -6.86 -1.97 -1.69
CA ILE A 114 -5.61 -2.65 -1.36
C ILE A 114 -5.70 -3.27 0.03
N VAL A 115 -6.23 -2.56 1.00
CA VAL A 115 -6.34 -3.05 2.38
C VAL A 115 -7.45 -4.09 2.51
N GLY A 116 -8.54 -3.89 1.79
CA GLY A 116 -9.75 -4.70 1.89
C GLY A 116 -10.56 -4.37 3.16
N PRO A 117 -11.74 -4.99 3.30
CA PRO A 117 -12.53 -4.87 4.52
C PRO A 117 -11.80 -5.51 5.72
N PRO A 118 -12.13 -5.09 6.96
CA PRO A 118 -11.53 -5.62 8.18
C PRO A 118 -12.02 -7.05 8.51
N TYR A 119 -12.83 -7.64 7.65
CA TYR A 119 -13.32 -9.01 7.78
C TYR A 119 -13.09 -9.78 6.48
N ALA A 120 -12.78 -11.07 6.60
CA ALA A 120 -12.69 -11.95 5.45
C ALA A 120 -13.04 -13.38 5.85
N ILE A 121 -13.84 -14.05 5.01
CA ILE A 121 -14.04 -15.50 5.10
C ILE A 121 -12.86 -16.17 4.42
N ALA A 122 -12.10 -16.95 5.18
CA ALA A 122 -10.95 -17.71 4.67
C ALA A 122 -11.37 -19.07 4.12
N LYS A 123 -12.32 -19.76 4.79
CA LYS A 123 -12.73 -21.11 4.41
C LYS A 123 -14.14 -21.43 4.91
N VAL A 124 -14.80 -22.34 4.22
CA VAL A 124 -16.08 -22.93 4.62
C VAL A 124 -15.96 -24.46 4.58
N GLU A 125 -16.36 -25.15 5.64
CA GLU A 125 -16.32 -26.62 5.73
C GLU A 125 -17.67 -27.25 6.08
N PRO A 126 -18.11 -28.29 5.33
CA PRO A 126 -17.49 -28.79 4.11
C PRO A 126 -17.72 -27.84 2.92
N PRO A 127 -16.85 -27.88 1.90
CA PRO A 127 -16.99 -27.05 0.71
C PRO A 127 -18.19 -27.43 -0.17
N LEU A 128 -18.68 -28.66 -0.08
CA LEU A 128 -19.89 -29.12 -0.74
C LEU A 128 -20.80 -29.85 0.25
N GLY A 129 -22.08 -29.50 0.23
CA GLY A 129 -23.13 -30.17 0.97
C GLY A 129 -24.04 -31.02 0.07
N PRO A 130 -24.83 -31.94 0.67
CA PRO A 130 -25.83 -32.72 -0.05
C PRO A 130 -26.97 -31.83 -0.59
N VAL A 131 -27.52 -32.22 -1.76
CA VAL A 131 -28.62 -31.51 -2.44
C VAL A 131 -29.87 -31.38 -1.57
N THR A 132 -30.06 -32.28 -0.61
CA THR A 132 -31.19 -32.30 0.33
C THR A 132 -31.14 -31.19 1.38
N GLY A 133 -30.05 -30.44 1.49
CA GLY A 133 -29.87 -29.39 2.50
C GLY A 133 -29.62 -29.95 3.91
N ALA A 134 -29.83 -29.09 4.92
CA ALA A 134 -29.70 -29.38 6.36
C ALA A 134 -28.29 -29.77 6.88
N MET A 135 -27.25 -29.65 6.05
CA MET A 135 -25.87 -29.87 6.50
C MET A 135 -25.38 -28.67 7.32
N LYS A 136 -24.83 -28.95 8.51
CA LYS A 136 -24.12 -27.93 9.29
C LYS A 136 -22.82 -27.58 8.59
N VAL A 137 -22.52 -26.28 8.56
CA VAL A 137 -21.33 -25.73 7.92
C VAL A 137 -20.57 -24.89 8.94
N LEU A 138 -19.24 -25.07 8.96
CA LEU A 138 -18.31 -24.25 9.73
C LEU A 138 -17.69 -23.20 8.80
N VAL A 139 -17.73 -21.94 9.22
CA VAL A 139 -17.11 -20.83 8.49
C VAL A 139 -15.90 -20.38 9.28
N TYR A 140 -14.75 -20.29 8.61
CA TYR A 140 -13.49 -19.84 9.16
C TYR A 140 -13.08 -18.53 8.52
N GLY A 141 -12.53 -17.63 9.33
CA GLY A 141 -11.90 -16.42 8.87
C GLY A 141 -11.78 -15.42 10.01
N VAL A 142 -11.77 -14.14 9.67
CA VAL A 142 -11.42 -13.05 10.58
C VAL A 142 -12.55 -12.03 10.58
N GLY A 143 -12.93 -11.56 11.77
CA GLY A 143 -13.79 -10.38 11.94
C GLY A 143 -15.28 -10.59 11.67
N PHE A 144 -15.83 -11.81 11.79
CA PHE A 144 -17.27 -12.11 11.69
C PHE A 144 -17.79 -12.99 12.83
#